data_AF-A0A251T1M8-F1
#
_entry.id   AF-A0A251T1M8-F1
#
_cell.length_a   1.000
_cell.length_b   1.000
_cell.length_c   1.000
_cell.angle_alpha   90.00
_cell.angle_beta   90.00
_cell.angle_gamma   90.00
#
_symmetry.space_group_name_H-M   'P 1'
#
loop_
_entity.id
_entity.type
_entity.pdbx_description
1 polymer ?
#
loop_
_entity_poly.entity_id
_entity_poly.type
_entity_poly.pdbx_seq_one_letter_code
_entity_poly.pdbx_strand_id
1 'polypeptide(L)'
;MFEVMAMSAEKLPFILPAVFTIGQCSWTRVSFSYLGQKIQMEAANQAKIDVSEVKMKKKKLVEAIFYEKENEAEAQKATTEATFYARQQVADCELYAKQKEAEGLVALAQGTYIRTLLGALGGNYGALRDYLMNNGGMYQEIAKINREAGGVGDNDDGQGGAMKEVAGVDKMLPPLFNTVHEDKLVE
;
A
#
# COMPACT_ATOMS: atom_id res chain seq x y z
N MET A 1 -44.97 38.72 -50.46
CA MET A 1 -44.78 40.01 -51.16
C MET A 1 -43.37 40.01 -51.74
N PHE A 2 -43.24 39.47 -52.95
CA PHE A 2 -42.09 39.64 -53.84
C PHE A 2 -42.70 39.82 -55.23
N GLU A 3 -42.45 40.99 -55.79
CA GLU A 3 -43.08 41.54 -56.97
C GLU A 3 -42.44 40.91 -58.22
N VAL A 4 -43.13 39.92 -58.80
CA VAL A 4 -42.76 39.34 -60.09
C VAL A 4 -43.25 40.32 -61.16
N MET A 5 -42.34 41.17 -61.65
CA MET A 5 -42.63 41.96 -62.84
C MET A 5 -42.79 41.01 -64.03
N ALA A 6 -44.04 40.91 -64.49
CA ALA A 6 -44.39 40.27 -65.75
C ALA A 6 -43.65 40.98 -66.90
N MET A 7 -42.65 40.32 -67.47
CA MET A 7 -42.07 40.78 -68.74
C MET A 7 -43.01 40.37 -69.88
N SER A 8 -43.63 41.43 -70.40
CA SER A 8 -44.43 41.58 -71.60
C SER A 8 -44.22 40.55 -72.71
N ALA A 9 -45.36 40.09 -73.24
CA ALA A 9 -45.47 39.28 -74.44
C ALA A 9 -45.12 40.10 -75.70
N GLU A 10 -43.85 40.16 -76.05
CA GLU A 10 -43.43 40.55 -77.41
C GLU A 10 -42.77 39.35 -78.11
N LYS A 11 -43.65 38.59 -78.76
CA LYS A 11 -43.33 37.51 -79.67
C LYS A 11 -42.81 38.12 -80.97
N LEU A 12 -41.54 38.52 -81.01
CA LEU A 12 -40.88 38.87 -82.26
C LEU A 12 -40.60 37.56 -83.04
N PRO A 13 -41.15 37.38 -84.25
CA PRO A 13 -40.79 36.24 -85.09
C PRO A 13 -39.37 36.46 -85.60
N PHE A 14 -38.39 35.85 -84.93
CA PHE A 14 -37.04 35.77 -85.45
C PHE A 14 -37.06 34.81 -86.65
N ILE A 15 -37.08 35.36 -87.85
CA ILE A 15 -36.92 34.57 -89.08
C ILE A 15 -35.43 34.28 -89.20
N LEU A 16 -35.00 33.08 -88.79
CA LEU A 16 -33.66 32.61 -89.13
C LEU A 16 -33.63 32.23 -90.60
N PRO A 17 -32.63 32.72 -91.39
CA PRO A 17 -32.48 32.28 -92.76
C PRO A 17 -32.16 30.78 -92.79
N ALA A 18 -32.86 30.09 -93.67
CA ALA A 18 -32.91 28.64 -93.77
C ALA A 18 -31.56 28.02 -94.20
N VAL A 19 -30.59 27.90 -93.29
CA VAL A 19 -29.54 26.87 -93.30
C VAL A 19 -29.07 26.71 -91.84
N PHE A 20 -29.76 25.89 -91.04
CA PHE A 20 -29.11 25.27 -89.88
C PHE A 20 -29.77 23.94 -89.51
N THR A 21 -29.90 23.06 -90.51
CA THR A 21 -29.99 21.63 -90.27
C THR A 21 -28.58 21.05 -90.25
N ILE A 22 -27.78 21.41 -89.24
CA ILE A 22 -26.49 20.74 -88.96
C ILE A 22 -26.38 20.58 -87.44
N GLY A 23 -26.69 19.38 -86.98
CA GLY A 23 -26.15 18.69 -85.80
C GLY A 23 -26.27 19.38 -84.44
N GLN A 24 -26.62 18.60 -83.41
CA GLN A 24 -26.16 18.91 -82.06
C GLN A 24 -24.62 18.81 -82.05
N CYS A 25 -23.93 19.84 -82.53
CA CYS A 25 -22.50 19.84 -82.80
C CYS A 25 -21.73 20.21 -81.52
N SER A 26 -21.21 19.17 -80.86
CA SER A 26 -20.11 19.11 -79.87
C SER A 26 -20.14 20.01 -78.62
N TRP A 27 -20.47 21.29 -78.72
CA TRP A 27 -20.31 22.28 -77.64
C TRP A 27 -21.32 22.13 -76.48
N THR A 28 -22.59 21.76 -76.76
CA THR A 28 -23.60 21.50 -75.71
C THR A 28 -23.32 20.20 -74.95
N ARG A 29 -22.83 19.16 -75.63
CA ARG A 29 -22.46 17.88 -75.02
C ARG A 29 -21.29 18.01 -74.05
N VAL A 30 -20.26 18.78 -74.44
CA VAL A 30 -19.05 19.02 -73.62
C VAL A 30 -19.38 19.89 -72.40
N SER A 31 -20.18 20.94 -72.57
CA SER A 31 -20.60 21.83 -71.47
C SER A 31 -21.44 21.09 -70.43
N PHE A 32 -22.36 20.22 -70.88
CA PHE A 32 -23.18 19.40 -69.99
C PHE A 32 -22.36 18.34 -69.25
N SER A 33 -21.36 17.73 -69.92
CA SER A 33 -20.43 16.80 -69.26
C SER A 33 -19.56 17.46 -68.20
N TYR A 34 -19.09 18.69 -68.46
CA TYR A 34 -18.25 19.43 -67.52
C TYR A 34 -19.04 19.89 -66.28
N LEU A 35 -20.25 20.41 -66.50
CA LEU A 35 -21.14 20.80 -65.41
C LEU A 35 -21.54 19.59 -64.56
N GLY A 36 -21.84 18.45 -65.21
CA GLY A 36 -22.10 17.19 -64.54
C GLY A 36 -20.91 16.69 -63.70
N GLN A 37 -19.68 16.75 -64.23
CA GLN A 37 -18.47 16.40 -63.49
C GLN A 37 -18.25 17.29 -62.26
N LYS A 38 -18.48 18.60 -62.38
CA LYS A 38 -18.32 19.54 -61.27
C LYS A 38 -19.33 19.27 -60.15
N ILE A 39 -20.59 19.00 -60.50
CA ILE A 39 -21.65 18.63 -59.56
C ILE A 39 -21.33 17.31 -58.84
N GLN A 40 -20.84 16.30 -59.57
CA GLN A 40 -20.45 15.00 -58.98
C GLN A 40 -19.26 15.13 -58.02
N MET A 41 -18.28 15.98 -58.35
CA MET A 41 -17.13 16.22 -57.49
C MET A 41 -17.53 16.96 -56.21
N GLU A 42 -18.42 17.95 -56.31
CA GLU A 42 -18.94 18.69 -55.15
C GLU A 42 -19.76 17.78 -54.23
N ALA A 43 -20.65 16.95 -54.80
CA ALA A 43 -21.40 15.94 -54.04
C ALA A 43 -20.49 14.91 -53.36
N ALA A 44 -19.43 14.44 -54.05
CA ALA A 44 -18.47 13.51 -53.48
C ALA A 44 -17.63 14.13 -52.35
N ASN A 45 -17.30 15.43 -52.45
CA ASN A 45 -16.59 16.15 -51.39
C ASN A 45 -17.49 16.37 -50.17
N GLN A 46 -18.76 16.74 -50.38
CA GLN A 46 -19.73 16.88 -49.30
C GLN A 46 -19.94 15.56 -48.55
N ALA A 47 -20.12 14.44 -49.26
CA ALA A 47 -20.28 13.13 -48.64
C ALA A 47 -19.06 12.73 -47.79
N LYS A 48 -17.84 13.08 -48.22
CA LYS A 48 -16.62 12.82 -47.42
C LYS A 48 -16.58 13.66 -46.14
N ILE A 49 -17.01 14.92 -46.21
CA ILE A 49 -17.12 15.81 -45.05
C ILE A 49 -18.13 15.24 -44.05
N ASP A 50 -19.34 14.90 -44.50
CA ASP A 50 -20.41 14.37 -43.63
C ASP A 50 -19.99 13.06 -42.95
N VAL A 51 -19.36 12.13 -43.70
CA VAL A 51 -18.84 10.87 -43.15
C VAL A 51 -17.75 11.14 -42.11
N SER A 52 -16.86 12.09 -42.37
CA SER A 52 -15.80 12.46 -41.44
C SER A 52 -16.36 13.06 -40.15
N GLU A 53 -17.37 13.92 -40.23
CA GLU A 53 -18.02 14.51 -39.05
C GLU A 53 -18.73 13.45 -38.21
N VAL A 54 -19.49 12.55 -38.83
CA VAL A 54 -20.17 11.46 -38.12
C VAL A 54 -19.16 10.56 -37.42
N LYS A 55 -18.03 10.26 -38.07
CA LYS A 55 -16.95 9.46 -37.48
C LYS A 55 -16.31 10.17 -36.27
N MET A 56 -16.08 11.47 -36.37
CA MET A 56 -15.52 12.27 -35.27
C MET A 56 -16.49 12.37 -34.09
N LYS A 57 -17.78 12.57 -34.35
CA LYS A 57 -18.83 12.58 -33.32
C LYS A 57 -18.91 11.25 -32.59
N LYS A 58 -18.90 10.12 -33.32
CA LYS A 58 -18.88 8.78 -32.71
C LYS A 58 -17.65 8.54 -31.84
N LYS A 59 -16.45 8.95 -32.30
CA LYS A 59 -15.23 8.81 -31.50
C LYS A 59 -15.30 9.58 -30.18
N LYS A 60 -15.74 10.84 -30.23
CA LYS A 60 -15.89 11.67 -29.01
C LYS A 60 -16.89 11.06 -28.02
N LEU A 61 -17.98 10.47 -28.51
CA LEU A 61 -18.96 9.80 -27.65
C LEU A 61 -18.39 8.53 -27.01
N VAL A 62 -17.67 7.70 -27.78
CA VAL A 62 -17.03 6.49 -27.25
C VAL A 62 -15.98 6.86 -26.20
N GLU A 63 -15.18 7.89 -26.45
CA GLU A 63 -14.16 8.38 -25.52
C GLU A 63 -14.79 8.95 -24.24
N ALA A 64 -15.88 9.71 -24.34
CA ALA A 64 -16.62 10.22 -23.18
C ALA A 64 -17.20 9.09 -22.32
N ILE A 65 -17.83 8.09 -22.94
CA ILE A 65 -18.37 6.92 -22.23
C ILE A 65 -17.25 6.11 -21.58
N PHE A 66 -16.12 5.97 -22.24
CA PHE A 66 -14.97 5.25 -21.70
C PHE A 66 -14.42 5.95 -20.45
N TYR A 67 -14.26 7.28 -20.51
CA TYR A 67 -13.80 8.07 -19.37
C TYR A 67 -14.76 7.99 -18.17
N GLU A 68 -16.07 8.05 -18.42
CA GLU A 68 -17.09 7.88 -17.38
C GLU A 68 -17.01 6.49 -16.72
N LYS A 69 -16.88 5.43 -17.53
CA LYS A 69 -16.75 4.05 -17.05
C LYS A 69 -15.47 3.82 -16.25
N GLU A 70 -14.37 4.44 -16.65
CA GLU A 70 -13.10 4.34 -15.92
C GLU A 70 -13.20 4.99 -14.54
N ASN A 71 -13.78 6.19 -14.45
CA ASN A 71 -14.00 6.89 -13.19
C ASN A 71 -14.98 6.14 -12.27
N GLU A 72 -16.05 5.54 -12.81
CA GLU A 72 -16.95 4.67 -12.06
C GLU A 72 -16.23 3.45 -11.48
N ALA A 73 -15.37 2.81 -12.28
CA ALA A 73 -14.60 1.66 -11.85
C ALA A 73 -13.54 2.02 -10.80
N GLU A 74 -12.90 3.18 -10.93
CA GLU A 74 -11.95 3.70 -9.94
C GLU A 74 -12.64 4.06 -8.62
N ALA A 75 -13.81 4.71 -8.67
CA ALA A 75 -14.63 4.96 -7.49
C ALA A 75 -15.04 3.65 -6.81
N GLN A 76 -15.46 2.63 -7.58
CA GLN A 76 -15.77 1.31 -7.03
C GLN A 76 -14.54 0.66 -6.38
N LYS A 77 -13.38 0.69 -7.04
CA LYS A 77 -12.12 0.20 -6.46
C LYS A 77 -11.80 0.88 -5.14
N ALA A 78 -11.85 2.22 -5.09
CA ALA A 78 -11.60 2.99 -3.88
C ALA A 78 -12.58 2.62 -2.75
N THR A 79 -13.86 2.43 -3.05
CA THR A 79 -14.83 1.97 -2.04
C THR A 79 -14.52 0.56 -1.53
N THR A 80 -14.18 -0.37 -2.42
CA THR A 80 -13.84 -1.73 -2.01
C THR A 80 -12.56 -1.78 -1.19
N GLU A 81 -11.52 -1.03 -1.57
CA GLU A 81 -10.26 -0.92 -0.83
C GLU A 81 -10.49 -0.31 0.56
N ALA A 82 -11.32 0.73 0.67
CA ALA A 82 -11.68 1.32 1.95
C ALA A 82 -12.42 0.32 2.85
N THR A 83 -13.39 -0.44 2.32
CA THR A 83 -14.11 -1.46 3.09
C THR A 83 -13.21 -2.64 3.49
N PHE A 84 -12.24 -3.00 2.65
CA PHE A 84 -11.27 -4.04 2.95
C PHE A 84 -10.35 -3.61 4.10
N TYR A 85 -9.81 -2.39 4.03
CA TYR A 85 -8.93 -1.85 5.06
C TYR A 85 -9.64 -1.69 6.42
N ALA A 86 -10.91 -1.27 6.41
CA ALA A 86 -11.73 -1.19 7.62
C ALA A 86 -11.92 -2.58 8.26
N ARG A 87 -12.24 -3.60 7.47
CA ARG A 87 -12.41 -4.99 7.97
C ARG A 87 -11.11 -5.56 8.49
N GLN A 88 -9.99 -5.29 7.83
CA GLN A 88 -8.67 -5.72 8.27
C GLN A 88 -8.34 -5.16 9.66
N GLN A 89 -8.51 -3.85 9.87
CA GLN A 89 -8.26 -3.24 11.17
C GLN A 89 -9.15 -3.83 12.27
N VAL A 90 -10.43 -4.07 12.01
CA VAL A 90 -11.32 -4.70 12.99
C VAL A 90 -10.82 -6.10 13.36
N ALA A 91 -10.44 -6.91 12.37
CA ALA A 91 -9.90 -8.25 12.61
C ALA A 91 -8.58 -8.22 13.40
N ASP A 92 -7.68 -7.28 13.07
CA ASP A 92 -6.41 -7.11 13.78
C ASP A 92 -6.62 -6.66 15.23
N CYS A 93 -7.57 -5.74 15.47
CA CYS A 93 -7.97 -5.32 16.81
C CYS A 93 -8.58 -6.48 17.61
N GLU A 94 -9.46 -7.28 17.00
CA GLU A 94 -10.06 -8.46 17.64
C GLU A 94 -9.01 -9.50 18.00
N LEU A 95 -8.06 -9.78 17.10
CA LEU A 95 -6.96 -10.71 17.36
C LEU A 95 -6.10 -10.20 18.52
N TYR A 96 -5.72 -8.92 18.51
CA TYR A 96 -4.94 -8.33 19.59
C TYR A 96 -5.67 -8.39 20.94
N ALA A 97 -6.97 -8.10 20.97
CA ALA A 97 -7.79 -8.22 22.17
C ALA A 97 -7.83 -9.66 22.68
N LYS A 98 -8.06 -10.63 21.79
CA LYS A 98 -8.07 -12.06 22.13
C LYS A 98 -6.73 -12.57 22.61
N GLN A 99 -5.64 -12.09 22.03
CA GLN A 99 -4.30 -12.41 22.49
C GLN A 99 -4.07 -11.87 23.92
N LYS A 100 -4.47 -10.63 24.20
CA LYS A 100 -4.34 -10.06 25.55
C LYS A 100 -5.25 -10.75 26.58
N GLU A 101 -6.46 -11.12 26.19
CA GLU A 101 -7.34 -11.96 27.03
C GLU A 101 -6.69 -13.33 27.32
N ALA A 102 -6.11 -13.98 26.31
CA ALA A 102 -5.43 -15.26 26.48
C ALA A 102 -4.18 -15.14 27.37
N GLU A 103 -3.35 -14.11 27.19
CA GLU A 103 -2.21 -13.82 28.08
C GLU A 103 -2.67 -13.60 29.52
N GLY A 104 -3.77 -12.86 29.73
CA GLY A 104 -4.37 -12.66 31.04
C GLY A 104 -4.87 -13.96 31.67
N LEU A 105 -5.53 -14.82 30.89
CA LEU A 105 -5.97 -16.14 31.35
C LEU A 105 -4.80 -17.06 31.68
N VAL A 106 -3.70 -17.01 30.91
CA VAL A 106 -2.48 -17.76 31.22
C VAL A 106 -1.84 -17.27 32.51
N ALA A 107 -1.79 -15.95 32.75
CA ALA A 107 -1.27 -15.39 33.99
C ALA A 107 -2.12 -15.80 35.21
N LEU A 108 -3.46 -15.79 35.07
CA LEU A 108 -4.37 -16.30 36.09
C LEU A 108 -4.22 -17.81 36.30
N ALA A 109 -4.01 -18.58 35.23
CA ALA A 109 -3.75 -20.01 35.30
C ALA A 109 -2.43 -20.30 36.04
N GLN A 110 -1.38 -19.51 35.81
CA GLN A 110 -0.11 -19.64 36.55
C GLN A 110 -0.29 -19.32 38.03
N GLY A 111 -1.00 -18.25 38.38
CA GLY A 111 -1.27 -17.89 39.78
C GLY A 111 -2.12 -18.92 40.51
N THR A 112 -3.16 -19.45 39.85
CA THR A 112 -4.01 -20.51 40.41
C THR A 112 -3.27 -21.84 40.52
N TYR A 113 -2.43 -22.20 39.55
CA TYR A 113 -1.58 -23.38 39.58
C TYR A 113 -0.61 -23.36 40.76
N ILE A 114 0.07 -22.24 41.02
CA ILE A 114 0.95 -22.11 42.18
C ILE A 114 0.16 -22.25 43.49
N ARG A 115 -1.04 -21.66 43.56
CA ARG A 115 -1.92 -21.75 44.73
C ARG A 115 -2.41 -23.19 44.98
N THR A 116 -2.79 -23.94 43.95
CA THR A 116 -3.24 -25.32 44.09
C THR A 116 -2.10 -26.25 44.50
N LEU A 117 -0.91 -26.07 43.93
CA LEU A 117 0.30 -26.80 44.34
C LEU A 117 0.66 -26.51 45.79
N LEU A 118 0.61 -25.25 46.22
CA LEU A 118 0.90 -24.87 47.61
C LEU A 118 -0.07 -25.56 48.59
N GLY A 119 -1.35 -25.64 48.22
CA GLY A 119 -2.37 -26.37 49.00
C GLY A 119 -2.11 -27.88 49.06
N ALA A 120 -1.75 -28.50 47.93
CA ALA A 120 -1.42 -29.92 47.85
C ALA A 120 -0.16 -30.30 48.65
N LEU A 121 0.81 -29.37 48.75
CA LEU A 121 2.03 -29.50 49.54
C LEU A 121 1.84 -29.11 51.03
N GLY A 122 0.60 -28.89 51.47
CA GLY A 122 0.28 -28.56 52.86
C GLY A 122 0.81 -27.20 53.31
N GLY A 123 1.02 -26.25 52.40
CA GLY A 123 1.56 -24.92 52.69
C GLY A 123 3.08 -24.87 52.84
N ASN A 124 3.80 -25.97 52.54
CA ASN A 124 5.26 -25.99 52.62
C ASN A 124 5.90 -25.26 51.43
N TYR A 125 6.27 -23.99 51.65
CA TYR A 125 6.92 -23.13 50.65
C TYR A 125 8.28 -23.66 50.18
N GLY A 126 9.03 -24.37 51.03
CA GLY A 126 10.33 -24.94 50.66
C GLY A 126 10.20 -26.01 49.59
N ALA A 127 9.30 -26.97 49.80
CA ALA A 127 9.02 -28.03 48.84
C ALA A 127 8.46 -27.49 47.51
N LEU A 128 7.62 -26.46 47.55
CA LEU A 128 7.10 -25.80 46.35
C LEU A 128 8.20 -25.13 45.53
N ARG A 129 9.11 -24.41 46.20
CA ARG A 129 10.26 -23.76 45.56
C ARG A 129 11.17 -24.79 44.89
N ASP A 130 11.53 -25.84 45.62
CA ASP A 130 12.40 -26.90 45.11
C ASP A 130 11.74 -27.64 43.93
N TYR A 131 10.43 -27.87 43.99
CA TYR A 131 9.66 -28.46 42.89
C TYR A 131 9.65 -27.58 41.64
N LEU A 132 9.45 -26.26 41.78
CA LEU A 132 9.49 -25.30 40.68
C LEU A 132 10.89 -25.17 40.08
N MET A 133 11.93 -25.18 40.92
CA MET A 133 13.33 -25.16 40.49
C MET A 133 13.72 -26.43 39.72
N ASN A 134 13.29 -27.61 40.19
CA ASN A 134 13.59 -28.88 39.54
C ASN A 134 12.82 -29.10 38.23
N ASN A 135 11.53 -28.76 38.16
CA ASN A 135 10.70 -28.99 36.97
C ASN A 135 10.73 -27.83 35.97
N GLY A 136 10.97 -26.60 36.43
CA GLY A 136 10.98 -25.41 35.59
C GLY A 136 12.24 -25.22 34.73
N GLY A 137 13.19 -26.17 34.77
CA GLY A 137 14.44 -26.08 33.99
C GLY A 137 15.40 -24.99 34.44
N MET A 138 15.10 -24.27 35.52
CA MET A 138 15.84 -23.09 35.95
C MET A 138 17.31 -23.40 36.30
N TYR A 139 17.63 -24.62 36.75
CA TYR A 139 19.02 -25.06 36.94
C TYR A 139 19.82 -25.13 35.63
N GLN A 140 19.18 -25.55 34.53
CA GLN A 140 19.82 -25.61 33.21
C GLN A 140 20.06 -24.20 32.67
N GLU A 141 19.12 -23.28 32.87
CA GLU A 141 19.26 -21.88 32.49
C GLU A 141 20.33 -21.16 33.31
N ILE A 142 20.38 -21.36 34.63
CA ILE A 142 21.45 -20.80 35.49
C ILE A 142 22.81 -21.35 35.07
N ALA A 143 22.93 -22.65 34.79
CA ALA A 143 24.17 -23.23 34.29
C ALA A 143 24.59 -22.62 32.94
N LYS A 144 23.64 -22.36 32.04
CA LYS A 144 23.90 -21.73 30.73
C LYS A 144 24.32 -20.27 30.87
N ILE A 145 23.64 -19.49 31.71
CA ILE A 145 23.97 -18.09 32.00
C ILE A 145 25.36 -18.00 32.64
N ASN A 146 25.69 -18.88 33.58
CA ASN A 146 27.02 -18.89 34.22
C ASN A 146 28.13 -19.25 33.23
N ARG A 147 27.85 -20.14 32.26
CA ARG A 147 28.76 -20.45 31.15
C ARG A 147 28.92 -19.27 30.18
N GLU A 148 27.84 -18.57 29.86
CA GLU A 148 27.84 -17.41 28.95
C GLU A 148 28.42 -16.13 29.60
N ALA A 149 28.28 -15.98 30.92
CA ALA A 149 28.76 -14.82 31.69
C ALA A 149 30.21 -14.93 32.16
N GLY A 150 30.94 -15.99 31.77
CA GLY A 150 32.38 -16.11 32.03
C GLY A 150 32.72 -16.29 33.51
N GLY A 151 32.01 -17.16 34.24
CA GLY A 151 32.28 -17.43 35.65
C GLY A 151 32.37 -18.92 35.98
N VAL A 152 33.62 -19.39 36.05
CA VAL A 152 34.12 -20.72 36.48
C VAL A 152 34.15 -21.75 35.34
N GLY A 153 35.31 -22.18 34.81
CA GLY A 153 36.66 -22.16 35.35
C GLY A 153 37.31 -23.49 34.97
N ASP A 154 37.61 -23.65 33.69
CA ASP A 154 38.46 -24.74 33.20
C ASP A 154 39.90 -24.35 33.55
N ASN A 155 40.37 -24.79 34.71
CA ASN A 155 41.79 -24.80 35.05
C ASN A 155 42.19 -26.26 35.26
N ASP A 156 42.16 -27.02 34.18
CA ASP A 156 43.07 -28.14 34.00
C ASP A 156 44.42 -27.55 33.57
N ASP A 157 45.21 -27.06 34.52
CA ASP A 157 46.66 -27.17 34.33
C ASP A 157 47.42 -27.13 35.66
N GLY A 158 48.41 -28.01 35.72
CA GLY A 158 49.07 -28.41 36.94
C GLY A 158 49.84 -27.30 37.65
N GLN A 159 50.14 -27.63 38.91
CA GLN A 159 51.33 -27.19 39.63
C GLN A 159 51.30 -25.78 40.26
N GLY A 160 50.98 -25.76 41.56
CA GLY A 160 51.68 -24.93 42.55
C GLY A 160 51.29 -23.45 42.62
N GLY A 161 50.43 -23.08 43.57
CA GLY A 161 50.13 -21.66 43.81
C GLY A 161 49.36 -21.30 45.08
N ALA A 162 49.39 -22.13 46.13
CA ALA A 162 48.60 -21.94 47.36
C ALA A 162 48.96 -20.70 48.22
N MET A 163 49.83 -19.80 47.76
CA MET A 163 50.28 -18.64 48.53
C MET A 163 49.86 -17.28 47.95
N LYS A 164 49.19 -17.23 46.79
CA LYS A 164 48.82 -15.96 46.13
C LYS A 164 47.48 -15.39 46.62
N GLU A 165 46.59 -16.22 47.15
CA GLU A 165 45.26 -15.82 47.63
C GLU A 165 45.29 -15.14 49.00
N VAL A 166 46.26 -15.48 49.87
CA VAL A 166 46.39 -14.86 51.21
C VAL A 166 46.85 -13.40 51.13
N ALA A 167 47.67 -13.04 50.13
CA ALA A 167 48.11 -11.66 49.92
C ALA A 167 47.00 -10.70 49.43
N GLY A 168 45.87 -11.24 48.96
CA GLY A 168 44.68 -10.47 48.60
C GLY A 168 43.82 -10.09 49.80
N VAL A 169 43.79 -10.93 50.83
CA VAL A 169 42.97 -10.74 52.03
C VAL A 169 43.50 -9.57 52.88
N ASP A 170 44.81 -9.41 52.98
CA ASP A 170 45.44 -8.26 53.66
C ASP A 170 45.17 -6.90 52.98
N LYS A 171 44.70 -6.90 51.72
CA LYS A 171 44.28 -5.68 50.99
C LYS A 171 42.79 -5.39 51.07
N MET A 172 41.97 -6.33 51.55
CA MET A 172 40.52 -6.18 51.69
C MET A 172 40.10 -5.78 53.11
N LEU A 173 41.00 -5.86 54.09
CA LEU A 173 40.75 -5.33 55.42
C LEU A 173 40.91 -3.80 55.40
N PRO A 174 39.84 -3.02 55.64
CA PRO A 174 39.97 -1.57 55.75
C PRO A 174 40.84 -1.25 56.98
N PRO A 175 41.81 -0.32 56.87
CA PRO A 175 42.65 0.07 57.99
C PRO A 175 41.79 0.70 59.08
N LEU A 176 41.57 -0.04 60.17
CA LEU A 176 40.81 0.40 61.34
C LEU A 176 41.71 1.16 62.32
N PHE A 177 42.43 2.20 61.90
CA PHE A 177 42.99 3.20 62.82
C PHE A 177 43.27 4.51 62.07
N ASN A 178 42.35 5.46 62.18
CA ASN A 178 42.59 6.87 61.89
C ASN A 178 41.96 7.71 63.00
N THR A 179 42.68 7.84 64.13
CA THR A 179 42.48 8.86 65.16
C THR A 179 43.78 8.86 65.99
N VAL A 180 44.58 9.91 66.21
CA VAL A 180 44.58 11.35 65.94
C VAL A 180 46.07 11.75 66.03
N HIS A 181 46.56 12.60 65.14
CA HIS A 181 47.74 13.42 65.45
C HIS A 181 47.29 14.48 66.46
N GLU A 182 47.50 14.27 67.75
CA GLU A 182 47.55 15.40 68.68
C GLU A 182 48.99 15.89 68.71
N ASP A 183 49.25 16.81 67.79
CA ASP A 183 50.31 17.78 67.97
C ASP A 183 49.99 18.62 69.22
N LYS A 184 50.94 18.62 70.16
CA LYS A 184 51.38 19.77 70.96
C LYS A 184 50.52 20.27 72.13
N LEU A 185 51.07 20.02 73.32
CA LEU A 185 51.50 21.04 74.29
C LEU A 185 50.56 22.24 74.54
N VAL A 186 49.78 22.17 75.62
CA VAL A 186 49.62 23.18 76.70
C VAL A 186 49.19 22.33 77.92
N GLU A 187 50.00 22.13 78.96
CA GLU A 187 50.45 23.06 80.00
C GLU A 187 51.67 22.47 80.73
#